data_AF-A0AAV0PS56-F1
#
_entry.id   AF-A0AAV0PS56-F1
#
_cell.length_a   1.000
_cell.length_b   1.000
_cell.length_c   1.000
_cell.angle_alpha   90.00
_cell.angle_beta   90.00
_cell.angle_gamma   90.00
#
_symmetry.space_group_name_H-M   'P 1'
#
loop_
_entity.id
_entity.type
_entity.pdbx_description
1 polymer ?
#
loop_
_entity_poly.entity_id
_entity_poly.type
_entity_poly.pdbx_seq_one_letter_code
_entity_poly.pdbx_strand_id
1 'polypeptide(L)'
;MVTAADFVFKGIVTSGNTTNIINAAVTPVFVQQFPALNGLGLSTARLDLAPGGVIPLHTHPAANEILVVTSGVIKAGFITSSSNKVYIATVKKGEVMVFPQGLLHFQINGGGVPASAVVTFNSPEPGLQILDFALFANDFPTELVTGTTFLDPALVKKLKGVLGGTN
;
A
#
# COMPACT_ATOMS: atom_id res chain seq x y z
N MET A 1 23.92 -17.18 -18.57
CA MET A 1 24.32 -15.95 -19.28
C MET A 1 23.15 -14.99 -19.20
N VAL A 2 23.37 -13.69 -18.99
CA VAL A 2 22.30 -12.68 -18.94
C VAL A 2 21.80 -12.40 -20.37
N THR A 3 20.48 -12.21 -20.53
CA THR A 3 19.79 -11.99 -21.80
C THR A 3 18.78 -10.85 -21.69
N ALA A 4 18.24 -10.38 -22.82
CA ALA A 4 17.17 -9.38 -22.83
C ALA A 4 15.94 -9.79 -22.00
N ALA A 5 15.66 -11.09 -21.88
CA ALA A 5 14.54 -11.59 -21.09
C ALA A 5 14.70 -11.30 -19.59
N ASP A 6 15.93 -11.22 -19.08
CA ASP A 6 16.22 -10.91 -17.67
C ASP A 6 15.89 -9.45 -17.31
N PHE A 7 15.64 -8.59 -18.32
CA PHE A 7 15.27 -7.19 -18.17
C PHE A 7 13.79 -6.91 -18.49
N VAL A 8 12.94 -7.94 -18.59
CA VAL A 8 11.49 -7.78 -18.87
C VAL A 8 10.66 -8.49 -17.81
N PHE A 9 9.91 -7.74 -17.01
CA PHE A 9 8.95 -8.28 -16.06
C PHE A 9 7.56 -8.47 -16.69
N LYS A 10 7.02 -9.69 -16.63
CA LYS A 10 5.72 -10.04 -17.25
C LYS A 10 4.59 -10.22 -16.22
N GLY A 11 4.85 -10.09 -14.93
CA GLY A 11 3.92 -10.46 -13.87
C GLY A 11 2.76 -9.48 -13.62
N ILE A 12 2.78 -8.27 -14.20
CA ILE A 12 1.74 -7.25 -13.96
C ILE A 12 0.64 -7.19 -15.04
N VAL A 13 0.67 -8.09 -16.03
CA VAL A 13 -0.24 -8.04 -17.20
C VAL A 13 -1.70 -8.28 -16.79
N THR A 14 -1.94 -9.17 -15.84
CA THR A 14 -3.27 -9.55 -15.37
C THR A 14 -3.64 -8.86 -14.06
N SER A 15 -4.93 -8.62 -13.84
CA SER A 15 -5.43 -8.14 -12.54
C SER A 15 -5.13 -9.15 -11.43
N GLY A 16 -4.77 -8.65 -10.25
CA GLY A 16 -4.64 -9.46 -9.04
C GLY A 16 -6.00 -9.94 -8.51
N ASN A 17 -5.97 -10.95 -7.63
CA ASN A 17 -7.17 -11.48 -6.98
C ASN A 17 -7.67 -10.56 -5.87
N THR A 18 -8.84 -9.95 -6.08
CA THR A 18 -9.47 -9.01 -5.13
C THR A 18 -10.51 -9.68 -4.22
N THR A 19 -10.68 -11.00 -4.25
CA THR A 19 -11.56 -11.73 -3.32
C THR A 19 -10.85 -11.98 -1.98
N ASN A 20 -10.74 -10.92 -1.17
CA ASN A 20 -10.10 -10.94 0.15
C ASN A 20 -10.67 -9.82 1.06
N ILE A 21 -10.21 -9.75 2.31
CA ILE A 21 -10.77 -8.84 3.32
C ILE A 21 -10.68 -7.35 2.97
N ILE A 22 -9.71 -6.96 2.13
CA ILE A 22 -9.51 -5.57 1.70
C ILE A 22 -10.09 -5.29 0.31
N ASN A 23 -10.66 -6.31 -0.36
CA ASN A 23 -11.21 -6.23 -1.71
C ASN A 23 -10.23 -5.62 -2.76
N ALA A 24 -8.93 -5.85 -2.57
CA ALA A 24 -7.87 -5.26 -3.38
C ALA A 24 -6.67 -6.20 -3.52
N ALA A 25 -5.84 -5.97 -4.52
CA ALA A 25 -4.60 -6.69 -4.75
C ALA A 25 -3.47 -5.73 -5.12
N VAL A 26 -2.28 -6.00 -4.58
CA VAL A 26 -1.02 -5.34 -4.95
C VAL A 26 -0.12 -6.38 -5.57
N THR A 27 0.34 -6.12 -6.80
CA THR A 27 1.32 -6.97 -7.49
C THR A 27 2.66 -6.23 -7.53
N PRO A 28 3.59 -6.52 -6.60
CA PRO A 28 4.86 -5.81 -6.51
C PRO A 28 5.82 -6.21 -7.62
N VAL A 29 6.61 -5.24 -8.07
CA VAL A 29 7.76 -5.41 -8.96
C VAL A 29 8.94 -4.73 -8.28
N PHE A 30 9.33 -5.26 -7.12
CA PHE A 30 10.49 -4.82 -6.37
C PHE A 30 11.70 -5.69 -6.71
N VAL A 31 12.87 -5.37 -6.17
CA VAL A 31 14.11 -6.11 -6.45
C VAL A 31 14.01 -7.61 -6.15
N GLN A 32 13.16 -8.00 -5.20
CA GLN A 32 12.90 -9.42 -4.88
C GLN A 32 12.16 -10.16 -5.99
N GLN A 33 11.24 -9.50 -6.71
CA GLN A 33 10.51 -10.09 -7.83
C GLN A 33 11.23 -9.86 -9.17
N PHE A 34 11.97 -8.76 -9.27
CA PHE A 34 12.66 -8.35 -10.50
C PHE A 34 14.10 -7.88 -10.20
N PRO A 35 15.06 -8.81 -10.14
CA PRO A 35 16.45 -8.51 -9.76
C PRO A 35 17.16 -7.48 -10.64
N ALA A 36 16.69 -7.26 -11.88
CA ALA A 36 17.24 -6.23 -12.78
C ALA A 36 17.08 -4.80 -12.24
N LEU A 37 16.25 -4.58 -11.21
CA LEU A 37 16.11 -3.30 -10.52
C LEU A 37 17.28 -2.99 -9.56
N ASN A 38 18.13 -3.98 -9.25
CA ASN A 38 19.22 -3.80 -8.31
C ASN A 38 20.17 -2.68 -8.76
N GLY A 39 20.38 -1.68 -7.89
CA GLY A 39 21.23 -0.52 -8.15
C GLY A 39 20.60 0.57 -9.04
N LEU A 40 19.36 0.43 -9.53
CA LEU A 40 18.72 1.42 -10.41
C LEU A 40 17.92 2.50 -9.67
N GLY A 41 17.70 2.34 -8.36
CA GLY A 41 16.99 3.36 -7.57
C GLY A 41 15.49 3.46 -7.87
N LEU A 42 14.87 2.43 -8.46
CA LEU A 42 13.46 2.46 -8.83
C LEU A 42 12.79 1.09 -8.73
N SER A 43 11.47 1.11 -8.54
CA SER A 43 10.60 -0.07 -8.64
C SER A 43 9.18 0.35 -8.99
N THR A 44 8.30 -0.62 -9.22
CA THR A 44 6.89 -0.37 -9.53
C THR A 44 5.98 -1.42 -8.88
N ALA A 45 4.69 -1.17 -8.84
CA ALA A 45 3.68 -2.17 -8.54
C ALA A 45 2.39 -1.86 -9.30
N ARG A 46 1.55 -2.89 -9.48
CA ARG A 46 0.18 -2.75 -9.96
C ARG A 46 -0.79 -2.84 -8.80
N LEU A 47 -1.80 -1.98 -8.78
CA LEU A 47 -2.93 -2.02 -7.87
C LEU A 47 -4.19 -2.40 -8.66
N ASP A 48 -4.97 -3.34 -8.13
CA ASP A 48 -6.32 -3.65 -8.58
C ASP A 48 -7.27 -3.57 -7.40
N LEU A 49 -8.35 -2.81 -7.52
CA LEU A 49 -9.34 -2.61 -6.45
C LEU A 49 -10.74 -2.95 -6.97
N ALA A 50 -11.40 -3.92 -6.35
CA ALA A 50 -12.83 -4.15 -6.57
C ALA A 50 -13.66 -2.96 -6.04
N PRO A 51 -14.96 -2.84 -6.35
CA PRO A 51 -15.81 -1.81 -5.78
C PRO A 51 -15.71 -1.78 -4.25
N GLY A 52 -15.38 -0.62 -3.66
CA GLY A 52 -15.16 -0.46 -2.22
C GLY A 52 -13.83 -1.03 -1.70
N GLY A 53 -12.98 -1.57 -2.59
CA GLY A 53 -11.65 -2.06 -2.23
C GLY A 53 -10.73 -0.97 -1.70
N VAL A 54 -9.83 -1.38 -0.80
CA VAL A 54 -8.97 -0.47 -0.05
C VAL A 54 -7.53 -1.00 -0.03
N ILE A 55 -6.59 -0.10 -0.27
CA ILE A 55 -5.24 -0.25 0.25
C ILE A 55 -5.24 0.54 1.56
N PRO A 56 -5.18 -0.14 2.73
CA PRO A 56 -5.34 0.51 4.04
C PRO A 56 -4.28 1.58 4.30
N LEU A 57 -4.41 2.34 5.41
CA LEU A 57 -3.37 3.29 5.80
C LEU A 57 -2.02 2.58 5.89
N HIS A 58 -1.06 3.04 5.10
CA HIS A 58 0.27 2.46 5.03
C HIS A 58 1.34 3.50 4.70
N THR A 59 2.59 3.09 4.82
CA THR A 59 3.75 3.91 4.47
C THR A 59 4.84 3.11 3.78
N HIS A 60 5.67 3.82 3.02
CA HIS A 60 6.89 3.35 2.39
C HIS A 60 8.09 4.05 3.05
N PRO A 61 8.80 3.39 3.98
CA PRO A 61 9.91 4.01 4.71
C PRO A 61 11.08 4.42 3.81
N ALA A 62 11.27 3.72 2.68
CA ALA A 62 12.43 3.87 1.82
C ALA A 62 12.12 4.54 0.46
N ALA A 63 10.89 5.01 0.21
CA ALA A 63 10.55 5.63 -1.07
C ALA A 63 9.39 6.63 -1.02
N ASN A 64 9.45 7.61 -1.91
CA ASN A 64 8.28 8.33 -2.43
C ASN A 64 7.53 7.43 -3.41
N GLU A 65 6.24 7.66 -3.55
CA GLU A 65 5.38 6.97 -4.52
C GLU A 65 4.71 7.96 -5.47
N ILE A 66 4.62 7.58 -6.75
CA ILE A 66 3.74 8.21 -7.73
C ILE A 66 2.72 7.17 -8.19
N LEU A 67 1.44 7.49 -8.03
CA LEU A 67 0.30 6.71 -8.50
C LEU A 67 -0.23 7.27 -9.81
N VAL A 68 -0.38 6.42 -10.82
CA VAL A 68 -1.05 6.72 -12.10
C VAL A 68 -2.27 5.82 -12.23
N VAL A 69 -3.47 6.40 -12.25
CA VAL A 69 -4.70 5.62 -12.40
C VAL A 69 -4.86 5.17 -13.85
N THR A 70 -4.97 3.87 -14.08
CA THR A 70 -5.07 3.28 -15.43
C THR A 70 -6.51 2.92 -15.81
N SER A 71 -7.38 2.69 -14.82
CA SER A 71 -8.81 2.45 -15.00
C SER A 71 -9.62 2.86 -13.77
N GLY A 72 -10.88 3.23 -13.98
CA GLY A 72 -11.81 3.59 -12.90
C GLY A 72 -11.48 4.91 -12.20
N VAL A 73 -11.84 4.97 -10.92
CA VAL A 73 -11.69 6.14 -10.06
C VAL A 73 -11.22 5.70 -8.68
N ILE A 74 -10.18 6.35 -8.16
CA ILE A 74 -9.59 6.07 -6.85
C ILE A 74 -9.67 7.32 -5.99
N LYS A 75 -10.26 7.21 -4.81
CA LYS A 75 -10.16 8.23 -3.76
C LYS A 75 -8.90 7.93 -2.94
N ALA A 76 -7.95 8.86 -2.92
CA ALA A 76 -6.67 8.67 -2.25
C ALA A 76 -6.30 9.88 -1.41
N GLY A 77 -5.39 9.68 -0.47
CA GLY A 77 -4.95 10.75 0.42
C GLY A 77 -3.75 10.39 1.26
N PHE A 78 -3.11 11.41 1.83
CA PHE A 78 -2.00 11.26 2.77
C PHE A 78 -2.09 12.25 3.93
N ILE A 79 -1.34 11.97 4.99
CA ILE A 79 -1.29 12.74 6.23
C ILE A 79 0.09 13.41 6.34
N THR A 80 0.14 14.73 6.54
CA THR A 80 1.40 15.44 6.72
C THR A 80 2.03 15.19 8.08
N SER A 81 3.35 15.07 8.13
CA SER A 81 4.10 14.85 9.39
C SER A 81 4.15 16.08 10.31
N SER A 82 4.03 17.30 9.77
CA SER A 82 4.17 18.54 10.55
C SER A 82 2.92 18.96 11.32
N SER A 83 1.74 18.55 10.86
CA SER A 83 0.47 19.02 11.40
C SER A 83 -0.66 18.00 11.37
N ASN A 84 -0.37 16.76 10.96
CA ASN A 84 -1.37 15.71 10.74
C ASN A 84 -2.51 16.15 9.80
N LYS A 85 -2.24 17.09 8.88
CA LYS A 85 -3.24 17.56 7.92
C LYS A 85 -3.47 16.47 6.89
N VAL A 86 -4.74 16.14 6.65
CA VAL A 86 -5.15 15.16 5.66
C VAL A 86 -5.43 15.85 4.33
N TYR A 87 -4.74 15.39 3.28
CA TYR A 87 -5.02 15.78 1.89
C TYR A 87 -5.74 14.63 1.20
N ILE A 88 -6.90 14.90 0.58
CA ILE A 88 -7.72 13.89 -0.07
C ILE A 88 -8.11 14.38 -1.47
N ALA A 89 -7.99 13.50 -2.45
CA ALA A 89 -8.40 13.74 -3.82
C ALA A 89 -9.16 12.53 -4.39
N THR A 90 -9.97 12.80 -5.41
CA THR A 90 -10.51 11.76 -6.29
C THR A 90 -9.70 11.79 -7.58
N VAL A 91 -8.96 10.71 -7.84
CA VAL A 91 -8.01 10.56 -8.95
C VAL A 91 -8.64 9.62 -9.99
N LYS A 92 -8.79 10.10 -11.21
CA LYS A 92 -9.45 9.41 -12.31
C LYS A 92 -8.42 8.85 -13.29
N LYS A 93 -8.85 7.96 -14.17
CA LYS A 93 -8.02 7.43 -15.27
C LYS A 93 -7.21 8.53 -15.96
N GLY A 94 -5.88 8.33 -16.04
CA GLY A 94 -4.92 9.23 -16.64
C GLY A 94 -4.37 10.31 -15.71
N GLU A 95 -4.97 10.49 -14.52
CA GLU A 95 -4.50 11.43 -13.50
C GLU A 95 -3.46 10.78 -12.59
N VAL A 96 -2.67 11.65 -11.94
CA VAL A 96 -1.50 11.29 -11.15
C VAL A 96 -1.61 11.88 -9.74
N MET A 97 -1.21 11.12 -8.74
CA MET A 97 -1.05 11.60 -7.36
C MET A 97 0.30 11.18 -6.80
N VAL A 98 0.90 12.04 -5.98
CA VAL A 98 2.19 11.78 -5.32
C VAL A 98 1.99 11.54 -3.82
N PHE A 99 2.74 10.61 -3.26
CA PHE A 99 2.83 10.34 -1.83
C PHE A 99 4.29 10.50 -1.37
N PRO A 100 4.59 11.49 -0.51
CA PRO A 100 5.94 11.68 0.00
C PRO A 100 6.41 10.52 0.89
N GLN A 101 7.72 10.25 0.83
CA GLN A 101 8.37 9.17 1.58
C GLN A 101 8.03 9.21 3.07
N GLY A 102 7.71 8.05 3.64
CA GLY A 102 7.44 7.90 5.06
C GLY A 102 6.09 8.47 5.53
N LEU A 103 5.29 9.10 4.67
CA LEU A 103 3.97 9.59 5.08
C LEU A 103 2.92 8.49 4.99
N LEU A 104 2.01 8.46 5.98
CA LEU A 104 0.86 7.58 5.96
C LEU A 104 -0.10 8.03 4.86
N HIS A 105 -0.52 7.09 4.02
CA HIS A 105 -1.43 7.34 2.90
C HIS A 105 -2.30 6.11 2.61
N PHE A 106 -3.30 6.28 1.75
CA PHE A 106 -4.29 5.25 1.43
C PHE A 106 -4.85 5.42 0.02
N GLN A 107 -5.46 4.34 -0.49
CA GLN A 107 -6.25 4.35 -1.71
C GLN A 107 -7.56 3.58 -1.49
N ILE A 108 -8.69 4.13 -1.92
CA ILE A 108 -10.01 3.51 -1.83
C ILE A 108 -10.68 3.60 -3.20
N ASN A 109 -11.25 2.50 -3.67
CA ASN A 109 -12.12 2.53 -4.83
C ASN A 109 -13.51 3.09 -4.44
N GLY A 110 -13.72 4.37 -4.72
CA GLY A 110 -15.00 5.06 -4.51
C GLY A 110 -15.92 5.10 -5.73
N GLY A 111 -15.56 4.40 -6.82
CA GLY A 111 -16.22 4.55 -8.12
C GLY A 111 -17.36 3.56 -8.41
N GLY A 112 -17.61 2.57 -7.54
CA GLY A 112 -18.66 1.55 -7.72
C GLY A 112 -18.38 0.50 -8.81
N VAL A 113 -17.29 0.65 -9.57
CA VAL A 113 -16.77 -0.29 -10.57
C VAL A 113 -15.31 -0.60 -10.28
N PRO A 114 -14.74 -1.72 -10.74
CA PRO A 114 -13.32 -2.00 -10.54
C PRO A 114 -12.41 -0.87 -11.03
N ALA A 115 -11.34 -0.60 -10.26
CA ALA A 115 -10.34 0.41 -10.57
C ALA A 115 -8.94 -0.23 -10.57
N SER A 116 -8.02 0.35 -11.34
CA SER A 116 -6.62 -0.10 -11.39
C SER A 116 -5.67 1.08 -11.50
N ALA A 117 -4.46 0.89 -10.99
CA ALA A 117 -3.40 1.87 -11.09
C ALA A 117 -2.02 1.20 -11.17
N VAL A 118 -1.04 1.97 -11.62
CA VAL A 118 0.38 1.62 -11.53
C VAL A 118 1.04 2.64 -10.62
N VAL A 119 1.85 2.15 -9.68
CA VAL A 119 2.64 2.98 -8.79
C VAL A 119 4.12 2.82 -9.09
N THR A 120 4.89 3.89 -8.94
CA THR A 120 6.35 3.89 -9.12
C THR A 120 7.01 4.46 -7.89
N PHE A 121 8.13 3.87 -7.50
CA PHE A 121 8.90 4.24 -6.32
C PHE A 121 10.32 4.66 -6.71
N ASN A 122 10.90 5.61 -5.98
CA ASN A 122 12.32 5.98 -6.12
C ASN A 122 13.25 5.12 -5.24
N SER A 123 12.91 3.84 -5.09
CA SER A 123 13.73 2.81 -4.46
C SER A 123 13.43 1.46 -5.11
N PRO A 124 14.44 0.57 -5.29
CA PRO A 124 14.19 -0.81 -5.73
C PRO A 124 13.48 -1.65 -4.65
N GLU A 125 13.48 -1.18 -3.41
CA GLU A 125 12.83 -1.80 -2.25
C GLU A 125 12.19 -0.68 -1.41
N PRO A 126 10.93 -0.30 -1.68
CA PRO A 126 10.28 0.82 -0.98
C PRO A 126 9.89 0.48 0.47
N GLY A 127 9.83 -0.81 0.82
CA GLY A 127 9.18 -1.32 2.02
C GLY A 127 7.66 -1.15 1.94
N LEU A 128 6.90 -1.82 2.81
CA LEU A 128 5.46 -1.60 2.97
C LEU A 128 5.08 -1.86 4.42
N GLN A 129 4.62 -0.84 5.13
CA GLN A 129 4.12 -0.98 6.48
C GLN A 129 2.67 -0.54 6.54
N ILE A 130 1.76 -1.50 6.71
CA ILE A 130 0.34 -1.24 6.95
C ILE A 130 0.17 -0.92 8.43
N LEU A 131 -0.42 0.24 8.73
CA LEU A 131 -0.53 0.79 10.09
C LEU A 131 -1.22 -0.20 11.03
N ASP A 132 -2.38 -0.73 10.63
CA ASP A 132 -3.16 -1.66 11.46
C ASP A 132 -2.40 -2.96 11.72
N PHE A 133 -1.62 -3.44 10.75
CA PHE A 133 -0.83 -4.67 10.94
C PHE A 133 0.37 -4.42 11.86
N ALA A 134 1.01 -3.25 11.74
CA ALA A 134 2.08 -2.84 12.63
C ALA A 134 1.62 -2.67 14.08
N LEU A 135 0.36 -2.34 14.32
CA LEU A 135 -0.21 -2.21 15.65
C LEU A 135 -0.81 -3.52 16.20
N PHE A 136 -1.43 -4.33 15.34
CA PHE A 136 -2.33 -5.39 15.79
C PHE A 136 -2.13 -6.77 15.13
N ALA A 137 -1.30 -6.92 14.10
CA ALA A 137 -1.07 -8.21 13.41
C ALA A 137 0.33 -8.77 13.70
N ASN A 138 0.75 -8.70 14.96
CA ASN A 138 2.08 -9.10 15.44
C ASN A 138 2.03 -9.42 16.95
N ASP A 139 3.20 -9.53 17.57
CA ASP A 139 3.43 -9.81 19.00
C ASP A 139 3.63 -8.54 19.86
N PHE A 140 3.31 -7.33 19.36
CA PHE A 140 3.50 -6.08 20.09
C PHE A 140 2.64 -6.03 21.37
N PRO A 141 3.21 -6.08 22.61
CA PRO A 141 2.42 -6.35 23.82
C PRO A 141 1.19 -5.44 24.00
N THR A 142 0.05 -6.03 24.38
CA THR A 142 -1.22 -5.27 24.54
C THR A 142 -1.05 -4.06 25.45
N GLU A 143 -0.34 -4.17 26.58
CA GLU A 143 -0.14 -3.02 27.47
C GLU A 143 0.61 -1.87 26.80
N LEU A 144 1.57 -2.18 25.91
CA LEU A 144 2.33 -1.16 25.20
C LEU A 144 1.50 -0.52 24.09
N VAL A 145 0.72 -1.30 23.34
CA VAL A 145 -0.22 -0.77 22.35
C VAL A 145 -1.23 0.16 23.03
N THR A 146 -1.82 -0.25 24.16
CA THR A 146 -2.70 0.62 24.95
C THR A 146 -1.98 1.89 25.39
N GLY A 147 -0.73 1.78 25.86
CA GLY A 147 0.07 2.93 26.29
C GLY A 147 0.40 3.92 25.16
N THR A 148 0.60 3.45 23.93
CA THR A 148 0.97 4.31 22.79
C THR A 148 -0.21 4.79 21.95
N THR A 149 -1.36 4.13 22.03
CA THR A 149 -2.56 4.47 21.24
C THR A 149 -3.71 5.04 22.08
N PHE A 150 -3.64 4.88 23.40
CA PHE A 150 -4.70 5.23 24.36
C PHE A 150 -6.03 4.48 24.14
N LEU A 151 -6.00 3.36 23.41
CA LEU A 151 -7.15 2.49 23.19
C LEU A 151 -7.39 1.55 24.39
N ASP A 152 -8.66 1.26 24.65
CA ASP A 152 -9.06 0.30 25.67
C ASP A 152 -8.43 -1.09 25.44
N PRO A 153 -7.91 -1.79 26.49
CA PRO A 153 -7.27 -3.09 26.33
C PRO A 153 -8.16 -4.17 25.70
N ALA A 154 -9.48 -4.16 25.95
CA ALA A 154 -10.40 -5.11 25.32
C ALA A 154 -10.58 -4.80 23.83
N LEU A 155 -10.58 -3.51 23.46
CA LEU A 155 -10.56 -3.11 22.05
C LEU A 155 -9.27 -3.54 21.35
N VAL A 156 -8.10 -3.34 21.96
CA VAL A 156 -6.81 -3.80 21.41
C VAL A 156 -6.81 -5.31 21.20
N LYS A 157 -7.22 -6.09 22.22
CA LYS A 157 -7.33 -7.56 22.09
C LYS A 157 -8.29 -7.97 20.98
N LYS A 158 -9.41 -7.25 20.82
CA LYS A 158 -10.37 -7.50 19.74
C LYS A 158 -9.73 -7.25 18.37
N LEU A 159 -9.05 -6.12 18.18
CA LEU A 159 -8.39 -5.79 16.91
C LEU A 159 -7.30 -6.82 16.57
N LYS A 160 -6.49 -7.22 17.56
CA LYS A 160 -5.52 -8.31 17.39
C LYS A 160 -6.17 -9.62 16.97
N GLY A 161 -7.26 -10.01 17.64
CA GLY A 161 -8.00 -11.22 17.29
C GLY A 161 -8.55 -11.22 15.86
N VAL A 162 -8.97 -10.06 15.35
CA VAL A 162 -9.43 -9.91 13.96
C VAL A 162 -8.28 -10.04 12.96
N LEU A 163 -7.10 -9.51 13.31
CA LEU A 163 -5.95 -9.40 12.40
C LEU A 163 -4.91 -10.52 12.58
N GLY A 164 -5.13 -11.45 13.49
CA GLY A 164 -4.24 -12.58 13.77
C GLY A 164 -3.03 -12.24 14.63
N GLY A 165 -3.04 -11.10 15.32
CA GLY A 165 -1.98 -10.75 16.28
C GLY A 165 -2.05 -11.56 17.57
N THR A 166 -0.90 -11.66 18.23
CA THR A 166 -0.72 -12.37 19.49
C THR A 166 -0.32 -11.41 20.61
N ASN A 167 -0.42 -11.89 21.85
CA ASN A 167 0.15 -11.23 23.03
C ASN A 167 1.31 -12.04 23.54
#